data_AF-A0A1I1ISG8-F1
#
_entry.id   AF-A0A1I1ISG8-F1
#
_cell.length_a   1.000
_cell.length_b   1.000
_cell.length_c   1.000
_cell.angle_alpha   90.00
_cell.angle_beta   90.00
_cell.angle_gamma   90.00
#
_symmetry.space_group_name_H-M   'P 1'
#
loop_
_entity.id
_entity.type
_entity.pdbx_description
1 polymer ?
#
loop_
_entity_poly.entity_id
_entity_poly.type
_entity_poly.pdbx_seq_one_letter_code
_entity_poly.pdbx_strand_id
1 'polypeptide(L)' 'MTELGKRLMERGESKKVIEIVKNSIKNGLDNEMISSITGLTIEKIQGIREAIEYEE' A
#
# COMPACT_ATOMS: atom_id res chain seq x y z
N MET A 1 -20.40 -5.68 16.34
CA MET A 1 -19.55 -4.68 15.68
C MET A 1 -20.44 -3.75 14.88
N THR A 2 -20.35 -2.43 15.06
CA THR A 2 -21.20 -1.46 14.34
C THR A 2 -20.68 -1.22 12.92
N GLU A 3 -21.54 -0.74 12.02
CA GLU A 3 -21.17 -0.35 10.65
C GLU A 3 -20.05 0.72 10.66
N LEU A 4 -20.10 1.66 11.60
CA LEU A 4 -19.05 2.66 11.81
C LEU A 4 -17.71 2.02 12.22
N GLY A 5 -17.75 1.02 13.11
CA GLY A 5 -16.55 0.30 13.56
C GLY A 5 -15.86 -0.44 12.41
N LYS A 6 -16.61 -1.09 11.52
CA LYS A 6 -16.06 -1.77 10.33
C LYS A 6 -15.32 -0.82 9.41
N ARG A 7 -15.95 0.32 9.04
CA ARG A 7 -15.35 1.32 8.14
C ARG A 7 -14.08 1.94 8.69
N LEU A 8 -14.03 2.20 9.99
CA LEU A 8 -12.84 2.71 10.65
C LEU A 8 -11.69 1.69 10.61
N MET A 9 -12.00 0.41 10.84
CA MET A 9 -11.03 -0.68 10.78
C MET A 9 -10.49 -0.87 9.35
N GLU A 10 -11.36 -0.92 8.34
CA GLU A 10 -10.99 -1.02 6.92
C GLU A 10 -10.08 0.15 6.47
N ARG A 11 -10.40 1.37 6.90
CA ARG A 11 -9.56 2.55 6.63
C ARG A 11 -8.20 2.48 7.32
N GLY A 12 -8.16 1.97 8.56
CA GLY A 12 -6.92 1.76 9.30
C GLY A 12 -6.02 0.74 8.64
N GLU A 13 -6.58 -0.40 8.25
CA GLU A 13 -5.85 -1.46 7.53
C GLU A 13 -5.33 -0.97 6.18
N SER A 14 -6.15 -0.23 5.43
CA SER A 14 -5.73 0.35 4.14
C SER A 14 -4.54 1.31 4.28
N LYS A 15 -4.53 2.16 5.32
CA LYS A 15 -3.40 3.06 5.60
C LYS A 15 -2.11 2.28 5.89
N LYS A 16 -2.21 1.23 6.70
CA LYS A 16 -1.06 0.39 7.06
C LYS A 16 -0.46 -0.31 5.83
N VAL A 17 -1.32 -0.82 4.94
CA VAL A 17 -0.87 -1.45 3.69
C VAL A 17 -0.12 -0.45 2.81
N ILE A 18 -0.64 0.78 2.65
CA ILE A 18 0.03 1.82 1.86
C ILE A 18 1.41 2.17 2.44
N GLU A 19 1.54 2.26 3.77
CA GLU A 19 2.82 2.56 4.43
C GLU A 19 3.86 1.45 4.19
N ILE A 20 3.45 0.18 4.24
CA ILE A 20 4.31 -0.96 3.92
C ILE A 20 4.79 -0.88 2.46
N VAL A 21 3.90 -0.55 1.51
CA VAL A 21 4.27 -0.37 0.10
C VAL A 21 5.30 0.75 -0.06
N LYS A 22 5.02 1.93 0.53
CA LYS A 22 5.93 3.10 0.47
C LYS A 22 7.32 2.76 1.01
N ASN A 23 7.39 2.11 2.17
CA ASN A 23 8.67 1.70 2.76
C ASN A 23 9.39 0.67 1.89
N SER A 24 8.67 -0.29 1.32
CA SER A 24 9.26 -1.31 0.44
C SER A 24 9.86 -0.70 -0.83
N ILE A 25 9.16 0.25 -1.44
CA ILE A 25 9.65 1.01 -2.60
C ILE A 25 10.94 1.75 -2.24
N LYS A 26 10.97 2.47 -1.10
CA LYS A 26 12.15 3.18 -0.61
C LYS A 26 13.35 2.27 -0.33
N ASN A 27 13.11 1.00 -0.01
CA ASN A 27 14.15 0.00 0.20
C ASN A 27 14.53 -0.76 -1.08
N GLY A 28 14.03 -0.35 -2.24
CA GLY A 28 14.42 -0.91 -3.54
C GLY A 28 13.75 -2.25 -3.88
N LEU A 29 12.68 -2.63 -3.19
CA LEU A 29 11.93 -3.84 -3.55
C LEU A 29 11.17 -3.62 -4.86
N ASP A 30 11.11 -4.65 -5.69
CA ASP A 30 10.31 -4.67 -6.92
C ASP A 30 8.81 -4.89 -6.63
N ASN A 31 7.99 -4.69 -7.66
CA ASN A 31 6.54 -4.76 -7.50
C ASN A 31 6.05 -6.21 -7.25
N GLU A 32 6.75 -7.23 -7.75
CA GLU A 32 6.36 -8.63 -7.53
C GLU A 32 6.54 -9.02 -6.05
N MET A 33 7.67 -8.64 -5.46
CA MET A 33 7.95 -8.87 -4.05
C MET A 33 6.97 -8.11 -3.16
N ILE A 34 6.68 -6.84 -3.49
CA ILE A 34 5.70 -6.04 -2.75
C ILE A 34 4.29 -6.65 -2.85
N SER A 35 3.91 -7.17 -4.03
CA SER A 35 2.63 -7.85 -4.22
C SER A 35 2.52 -9.09 -3.34
N SER A 36 3.58 -9.89 -3.26
CA SER A 36 3.62 -11.08 -2.40
C SER A 36 3.48 -10.75 -0.89
N ILE A 37 4.00 -9.61 -0.45
CA ILE A 37 3.95 -9.15 0.95
C ILE A 37 2.59 -8.56 1.31
N THR A 38 2.00 -7.79 0.40
CA THR A 38 0.85 -6.92 0.70
C THR A 38 -0.48 -7.45 0.17
N GLY A 39 -0.45 -8.39 -0.78
CA GLY A 39 -1.61 -8.87 -1.51
C GLY A 39 -2.18 -7.84 -2.50
N LEU A 40 -1.51 -6.70 -2.72
CA LEU A 40 -1.93 -5.72 -3.72
C LEU A 40 -1.55 -6.18 -5.12
N THR A 41 -2.33 -5.74 -6.11
CA THR A 41 -2.00 -5.94 -7.52
C THR A 41 -0.78 -5.10 -7.91
N ILE A 42 -0.02 -5.59 -8.88
CA ILE A 42 1.13 -4.88 -9.46
C ILE A 42 0.73 -3.47 -9.93
N GLU A 43 -0.44 -3.33 -10.57
CA GLU A 43 -0.98 -2.05 -11.04
C GLU A 43 -1.15 -1.02 -9.90
N LYS A 44 -1.70 -1.44 -8.75
CA LYS A 44 -1.84 -0.57 -7.58
C LYS A 44 -0.49 -0.15 -7.01
N ILE A 45 0.46 -1.09 -6.95
CA ILE A 45 1.81 -0.82 -6.46
C ILE A 45 2.53 0.15 -7.40
N GLN A 46 2.41 -0.04 -8.70
CA GLN A 46 2.98 0.83 -9.73
C GLN A 46 2.43 2.26 -9.60
N GLY A 47 1.11 2.42 -9.45
CA GLY A 47 0.52 3.74 -9.24
C GLY A 47 1.01 4.43 -7.96
N ILE A 48 1.29 3.68 -6.89
CA ILE A 48 1.90 4.24 -5.67
C ILE A 48 3.35 4.65 -5.92
N ARG A 49 4.12 3.84 -6.66
CA ARG A 49 5.52 4.14 -6.99
C ARG A 49 5.66 5.41 -7.80
N GLU A 50 4.88 5.52 -8.86
CA GLU A 50 4.83 6.72 -9.71
C GLU A 50 4.46 7.94 -8.87
N ALA A 51 3.43 7.84 -8.01
CA ALA A 51 3.02 8.95 -7.15
C ALA A 51 4.12 9.43 -6.18
N ILE A 52 5.03 8.55 -5.73
CA ILE A 52 6.16 8.93 -4.87
C ILE A 52 7.24 9.64 -5.69
N GLU A 53 7.54 9.16 -6.90
CA GLU A 53 8.55 9.77 -7.79
C GLU A 53 8.16 11.18 -8.25
N TYR A 54 6.85 11.50 -8.32
CA TYR A 54 6.36 12.86 -8.60
C TYR A 54 6.39 13.80 -7.38
N GLU A 55 6.61 13.30 -6.16
CA GLU A 55 6.68 14.11 -4.93
C GLU A 55 8.12 14.54 -4.55
N GLU A 56 9.15 13.97 -5.19
CA GLU A 56 10.58 14.35 -5.02
C GLU A 56 11.08 15.29 -6.12
#